data_AF-A0AA87FJA1-F1
#
_entry.id   AF-A0AA87FJA1-F1
#
_cell.length_a   1.000
_cell.length_b   1.000
_cell.length_c   1.000
_cell.angle_alpha   90.00
_cell.angle_beta   90.00
_cell.angle_gamma   90.00
#
_symmetry.space_group_name_H-M   'P 1'
#
loop_
_entity.id
_entity.type
_entity.pdbx_description
1 polymer ?
#
loop_
_entity_poly.entity_id
_entity_poly.type
_entity_poly.pdbx_seq_one_letter_code
_entity_poly.pdbx_strand_id
1 'polypeptide(L)'
;MGGFVEEELTIVGRYNLIFNVLLLVENNVGAALAIAGAIHHRENQIKFIPFSPPLETNCVLVWRKETILAPTVQTFLKKFKHALQA
;
A
#
# COMPACT_ATOMS: atom_id res chain seq x y z
N MET A 1 18.80 -0.34 17.76
CA MET A 1 17.73 0.26 16.94
C MET A 1 18.06 1.73 16.81
N GLY A 2 18.31 2.21 15.59
CA GLY A 2 18.58 3.64 15.37
C GLY A 2 17.30 4.42 15.68
N GLY A 3 17.35 5.26 16.71
CA GLY A 3 16.26 6.20 17.00
C GLY A 3 16.47 7.43 16.13
N PHE A 4 15.52 7.69 15.24
CA PHE A 4 15.39 9.00 14.61
C PHE A 4 14.40 9.82 15.43
N VAL A 5 14.64 11.12 15.52
CA VAL A 5 13.75 12.07 16.18
C VAL A 5 12.85 12.66 15.10
N GLU A 6 11.52 12.68 15.30
CA GLU A 6 10.57 13.07 14.25
C GLU A 6 10.79 14.51 13.79
N GLU A 7 11.25 15.37 14.71
CA GLU A 7 11.62 16.76 14.47
C GLU A 7 12.80 16.92 13.49
N GLU A 8 13.59 15.87 13.26
CA GLU A 8 14.69 15.86 12.28
C GLU A 8 14.18 15.54 10.86
N LEU A 9 12.94 15.10 10.71
CA LEU A 9 12.34 14.76 9.42
C LEU A 9 11.56 15.94 8.84
N THR A 10 11.77 16.21 7.55
CA THR A 10 10.93 17.18 6.81
C THR A 10 9.62 16.51 6.38
N ILE A 11 8.62 16.55 7.26
CA ILE A 11 7.27 16.02 6.99
C ILE A 11 6.36 17.17 6.56
N VAL A 12 6.05 17.25 5.27
CA VAL A 12 5.14 18.27 4.71
C VAL A 12 3.66 17.99 4.99
N GLY A 13 3.32 16.74 5.34
CA GLY A 13 1.96 16.34 5.65
C GLY A 13 1.82 14.84 5.92
N ARG A 14 0.64 14.43 6.39
CA ARG A 14 0.26 13.03 6.63
C ARG A 14 -1.04 12.73 5.89
N TYR A 15 -1.23 11.48 5.47
CA TYR A 15 -2.44 11.06 4.75
C TYR A 15 -2.83 9.62 5.10
N ASN A 16 -4.11 9.31 4.92
CA ASN A 16 -4.65 7.95 5.08
C ASN A 16 -4.89 7.25 3.74
N LEU A 17 -5.20 8.02 2.69
CA LEU A 17 -5.56 7.50 1.37
C LEU A 17 -4.55 8.00 0.34
N ILE A 18 -3.79 7.08 -0.26
CA ILE A 18 -2.74 7.41 -1.24
C ILE A 18 -3.28 8.25 -2.39
N PHE A 19 -4.51 7.98 -2.85
CA PHE A 19 -5.12 8.70 -3.95
C PHE A 19 -5.17 10.23 -3.73
N ASN A 20 -5.44 10.68 -2.50
CA ASN A 20 -5.58 12.11 -2.20
C ASN A 20 -4.24 12.87 -2.29
N VAL A 21 -3.11 12.19 -2.08
CA VAL A 21 -1.78 12.82 -2.12
C VAL A 21 -1.14 12.72 -3.51
N LEU A 22 -1.64 11.86 -4.41
CA LEU A 22 -1.04 11.69 -5.75
C LEU A 22 -0.94 13.02 -6.52
N LEU A 23 -1.99 13.84 -6.48
CA LEU A 23 -1.98 15.16 -7.13
C LEU A 23 -0.91 16.09 -6.54
N LEU A 24 -0.63 16.00 -5.24
CA LEU A 24 0.42 16.80 -4.60
C LEU A 24 1.81 16.34 -5.08
N VAL A 25 2.02 15.03 -5.23
CA VAL A 25 3.26 14.48 -5.78
C VAL A 25 3.43 14.88 -7.25
N GLU A 26 2.37 14.78 -8.06
CA GLU A 26 2.37 15.19 -9.48
C GLU A 26 2.68 16.68 -9.66
N ASN A 27 2.24 17.53 -8.72
CA ASN A 27 2.52 18.97 -8.71
C ASN A 27 3.82 19.35 -7.97
N ASN A 28 4.69 18.38 -7.69
CA ASN A 28 6.00 18.59 -7.04
C ASN A 28 5.93 19.23 -5.63
N VAL A 29 4.83 19.05 -4.90
CA VAL A 29 4.71 19.51 -3.50
C VAL A 29 5.58 18.66 -2.56
N GLY A 30 5.81 17.40 -2.90
CA GLY A 30 6.69 16.50 -2.15
C GLY A 30 6.63 15.06 -2.68
N ALA A 31 7.33 14.15 -1.98
CA ALA A 31 7.24 12.71 -2.21
C ALA A 31 6.27 12.05 -1.21
N ALA A 32 5.71 10.90 -1.58
CA ALA A 32 4.79 10.14 -0.73
C ALA A 32 5.32 8.72 -0.46
N LEU A 33 5.16 8.25 0.78
CA LEU A 33 5.51 6.89 1.18
C LEU A 33 4.34 5.93 0.91
N ALA A 34 4.47 5.09 -0.12
CA ALA A 34 3.39 4.22 -0.57
C ALA A 34 3.78 2.74 -0.56
N ILE A 35 2.77 1.87 -0.59
CA ILE A 35 2.96 0.44 -0.86
C ILE A 35 2.96 0.24 -2.37
N ALA A 36 3.93 -0.55 -2.88
CA ALA A 36 3.99 -0.91 -4.29
C ALA A 36 2.65 -1.54 -4.75
N GLY A 37 2.19 -1.18 -5.95
CA GLY A 37 0.90 -1.63 -6.48
C GLY A 37 -0.31 -0.79 -6.05
N ALA A 38 -0.22 0.02 -4.98
CA ALA A 38 -1.32 0.92 -4.57
C ALA A 38 -1.60 2.06 -5.60
N ILE A 39 -0.68 2.22 -6.56
CA ILE A 39 -0.68 3.27 -7.59
C ILE A 39 -0.82 2.69 -9.01
N HIS A 40 -0.91 1.35 -9.14
CA HIS A 40 -1.19 0.72 -10.43
C HIS A 40 -2.53 1.28 -10.96
N HIS A 41 -2.63 1.51 -12.27
CA HIS A 41 -3.78 2.10 -12.98
C HIS A 41 -3.80 3.63 -13.14
N ARG A 42 -2.77 4.33 -12.65
CA ARG A 42 -2.36 5.70 -13.01
C ARG A 42 -1.70 5.85 -14.38
N GLU A 43 -2.35 6.42 -15.40
CA GLU A 43 -1.58 7.15 -16.43
C GLU A 43 -1.14 8.48 -15.82
N ASN A 44 -0.03 8.48 -15.09
CA ASN A 44 0.49 9.68 -14.47
C ASN A 44 2.01 9.81 -14.57
N GLN A 45 2.48 11.04 -14.39
CA GLN A 45 3.89 11.42 -14.51
C GLN A 45 4.71 11.09 -13.26
N ILE A 46 4.24 10.15 -12.43
CA ILE A 46 4.89 9.75 -11.18
C ILE A 46 5.45 8.34 -11.30
N LYS A 47 6.54 8.10 -10.59
CA LYS A 47 7.22 6.81 -10.55
C LYS A 47 7.36 6.34 -9.11
N PHE A 48 7.07 5.07 -8.87
CA PHE A 48 7.40 4.43 -7.60
C PHE A 48 8.90 4.16 -7.51
N ILE A 49 9.53 4.61 -6.43
CA ILE A 49 10.95 4.37 -6.16
C ILE A 49 11.04 3.45 -4.94
N PRO A 50 11.51 2.20 -5.09
CA PRO A 50 11.67 1.30 -3.95
C PRO A 50 12.83 1.75 -3.07
N PHE A 51 12.75 1.43 -1.78
CA PHE A 51 13.88 1.62 -0.87
C PHE A 51 15.04 0.66 -1.19
N SER A 52 16.24 1.07 -0.81
CA SER A 52 17.44 0.24 -0.84
C SER A 52 18.12 0.33 0.55
N PRO A 53 18.10 -0.75 1.35
CA PRO A 53 17.52 -2.07 1.07
C PRO A 53 15.98 -2.05 0.98
N PRO A 54 15.36 -3.07 0.36
CA PRO A 54 13.90 -3.17 0.30
C PRO A 54 13.27 -3.21 1.68
N LEU A 55 12.19 -2.46 1.87
CA LEU A 55 11.31 -2.54 3.03
C LEU A 55 9.97 -3.10 2.58
N GLU A 56 9.61 -4.26 3.10
CA GLU A 56 8.44 -5.02 2.65
C GLU A 56 7.40 -5.16 3.77
N THR A 57 6.15 -5.36 3.37
CA THR A 57 5.04 -5.66 4.28
C THR A 57 4.20 -6.79 3.72
N ASN A 58 3.53 -7.55 4.60
CA ASN A 58 2.68 -8.66 4.22
C ASN A 58 1.21 -8.21 4.09
N CYS A 59 0.54 -8.69 3.04
CA CYS A 59 -0.91 -8.53 2.89
C CYS A 59 -1.62 -9.80 3.36
N VAL A 60 -2.65 -9.65 4.20
CA VAL A 60 -3.39 -10.79 4.77
C VAL A 60 -4.89 -10.58 4.62
N LEU A 61 -5.61 -11.66 4.32
CA LEU A 61 -7.05 -11.71 4.48
C LEU A 61 -7.38 -12.18 5.88
N VAL A 62 -8.18 -11.42 6.62
CA VAL A 62 -8.49 -11.68 8.03
C VAL A 62 -10.00 -11.75 8.26
N TRP A 63 -10.42 -12.69 9.10
CA TRP A 63 -11.80 -12.85 9.58
C TRP A 63 -11.79 -13.45 10.98
N ARG A 64 -12.92 -13.37 11.70
CA ARG A 64 -13.04 -13.91 13.06
C ARG A 64 -12.82 -15.43 13.05
N LYS A 65 -12.04 -15.93 14.01
CA LYS A 65 -11.87 -17.37 14.25
C LYS A 65 -13.25 -18.05 14.38
N GLU A 66 -13.38 -19.26 13.83
CA GLU A 66 -14.63 -20.06 13.84
C GLU A 66 -15.82 -19.44 13.08
N THR A 67 -15.57 -18.49 12.16
CA THR A 67 -16.61 -18.01 11.24
C THR A 67 -16.96 -19.08 10.20
N ILE A 68 -18.24 -19.46 10.11
CA ILE A 68 -18.74 -20.29 9.01
C ILE A 68 -18.77 -19.44 7.75
N LEU A 69 -17.97 -19.80 6.75
CA LEU A 69 -17.89 -19.06 5.49
C LEU A 69 -19.00 -19.52 4.54
N ALA A 70 -19.78 -18.57 4.03
CA ALA A 70 -20.77 -18.85 2.99
C ALA A 70 -20.10 -19.41 1.71
N PRO A 71 -20.81 -20.21 0.89
CA PRO A 71 -20.25 -20.77 -0.35
C PRO A 71 -19.69 -19.71 -1.32
N THR A 72 -20.29 -18.52 -1.35
CA THR A 72 -19.83 -17.37 -2.15
C THR A 72 -18.46 -16.87 -1.68
N VAL A 73 -18.26 -16.76 -0.36
CA VAL A 73 -16.98 -16.36 0.24
C VAL A 73 -15.90 -17.41 -0.03
N GLN A 74 -16.23 -18.70 0.10
CA GLN A 74 -15.29 -19.78 -0.23
C GLN A 74 -14.86 -19.72 -1.70
N THR A 75 -15.81 -19.46 -2.61
CA THR A 75 -15.52 -19.29 -4.04
C THR A 75 -14.62 -18.07 -4.30
N PHE A 76 -14.89 -16.94 -3.62
CA PHE A 76 -14.05 -15.76 -3.69
C PHE A 76 -12.61 -16.06 -3.23
N LEU A 77 -12.45 -16.72 -2.08
CA LEU A 77 -11.13 -17.09 -1.55
C LEU A 77 -10.37 -18.03 -2.51
N LYS A 78 -11.05 -18.96 -3.18
CA LYS A 78 -10.44 -19.82 -4.20
C LYS A 78 -9.93 -19.00 -5.39
N LYS A 79 -10.75 -18.08 -5.90
CA LYS A 79 -10.37 -17.17 -7.00
C LYS A 79 -9.20 -16.26 -6.60
N PHE A 80 -9.25 -15.70 -5.39
CA PHE A 80 -8.19 -14.83 -4.87
C PHE A 80 -6.85 -15.56 -4.76
N LYS A 81 -6.84 -16.79 -4.21
CA LYS A 81 -5.63 -17.63 -4.14
C LYS A 81 -5.05 -17.93 -5.53
N HIS A 82 -5.91 -18.24 -6.50
CA HIS A 82 -5.47 -18.50 -7.88
C HIS A 82 -4.86 -17.26 -8.53
N ALA A 83 -5.46 -16.09 -8.33
CA ALA A 83 -4.99 -14.83 -8.90
C ALA A 83 -3.62 -14.37 -8.33
N LEU A 84 -3.26 -14.80 -7.12
CA LEU A 84 -1.95 -14.49 -6.52
C LEU A 84 -0.84 -15.49 -6.89
N GLN A 85 -1.20 -16.62 -7.51
CA GLN A 85 -0.25 -17.67 -7.95
C GLN A 85 0.06 -17.60 -9.45
N ALA A 86 -0.75 -16.88 -10.22
CA ALA A 86 -0.59 -16.64 -11.65
C ALA A 86 0.32 -15.43 -11.89
#